data_AF-A0AAF0TA16-F1
#
_entry.id   AF-A0AAF0TA16-F1
#
_cell.length_a   1.000
_cell.length_b   1.000
_cell.length_c   1.000
_cell.angle_alpha   90.00
_cell.angle_beta   90.00
_cell.angle_gamma   90.00
#
_symmetry.space_group_name_H-M   'P 1'
#
loop_
_entity.id
_entity.type
_entity.pdbx_description
1 polymer ?
#
loop_
_entity_poly.entity_id
_entity_poly.type
_entity_poly.pdbx_seq_one_letter_code
_entity_poly.pdbx_strand_id
1 'polypeptide(L)'
;MLRTCVIDYKGNRDDQLPLIELSYNNNYHSNIGVAPFEALYGRRCRYPICWFEVGEFALIGPELVNEAMEKVHLIRERLKTAQSQQKSYADVRRRDLEFDVHDWV
;
A
#
# COMPACT_ATOMS: atom_id res chain seq x y z
N MET A 1 -5.39 -3.59 -1.72
CA MET A 1 -4.74 -2.46 -2.42
C MET A 1 -5.22 -2.33 -3.87
N LEU A 2 -5.03 -3.33 -4.74
CA LEU A 2 -5.45 -3.25 -6.15
C LEU A 2 -6.95 -2.94 -6.32
N ARG A 3 -7.83 -3.62 -5.55
CA ARG A 3 -9.28 -3.41 -5.61
C ARG A 3 -9.74 -2.04 -5.11
N THR A 4 -9.05 -1.44 -4.14
CA THR A 4 -9.42 -0.12 -3.60
C THR A 4 -9.02 0.99 -4.56
N CYS A 5 -7.87 0.87 -5.23
CA CYS A 5 -7.45 1.85 -6.25
C CYS A 5 -8.39 1.87 -7.46
N VAL A 6 -8.89 0.70 -7.90
CA VAL A 6 -9.86 0.62 -9.01
C VAL A 6 -11.22 1.24 -8.66
N ILE A 7 -11.63 1.22 -7.39
CA ILE A 7 -12.92 1.80 -6.95
C ILE A 7 -12.84 3.33 -6.84
N ASP A 8 -11.70 3.87 -6.39
CA ASP A 8 -11.52 5.31 -6.17
C ASP A 8 -11.20 6.08 -7.45
N TYR A 9 -10.58 5.45 -8.45
CA TYR A 9 -10.26 6.10 -9.71
C TYR A 9 -11.30 5.76 -10.77
N LYS A 10 -12.20 6.70 -11.04
CA LYS A 10 -13.28 6.61 -12.04
C LYS A 10 -12.81 6.85 -13.50
N GLY A 11 -11.53 6.58 -13.78
CA GLY A 11 -10.88 6.80 -15.09
C GLY A 11 -10.69 5.50 -15.90
N ASN A 12 -10.07 5.62 -17.08
CA ASN A 12 -9.76 4.46 -17.93
C ASN A 12 -8.80 3.49 -17.20
N ARG A 13 -9.06 2.19 -17.30
CA ARG A 13 -8.33 1.13 -16.58
C ARG A 13 -6.86 1.07 -16.99
N ASP A 14 -6.59 1.33 -18.27
CA ASP A 14 -5.25 1.26 -18.85
C ASP A 14 -4.34 2.37 -18.32
N ASP A 15 -4.90 3.56 -18.07
CA ASP A 15 -4.14 4.70 -17.54
C ASP A 15 -3.78 4.53 -16.04
N GLN A 16 -4.54 3.70 -15.33
CA GLN A 16 -4.35 3.46 -13.89
C GLN A 16 -3.43 2.29 -13.60
N LEU A 17 -3.30 1.35 -14.54
CA LEU A 17 -2.46 0.15 -14.39
C LEU A 17 -1.04 0.50 -13.91
N PRO A 18 -0.35 1.49 -14.52
CA PRO A 18 1.01 1.86 -14.10
C PRO A 18 1.07 2.36 -12.66
N LEU A 19 0.10 3.16 -12.22
CA LEU A 19 0.05 3.70 -10.86
C LEU A 19 -0.20 2.61 -9.82
N ILE A 20 -1.08 1.67 -10.17
CA ILE A 20 -1.42 0.53 -9.33
C ILE A 20 -0.21 -0.42 -9.18
N GLU A 21 0.46 -0.74 -10.28
CA GLU A 21 1.67 -1.57 -10.29
C GLU A 21 2.79 -0.91 -9.48
N LEU A 22 3.03 0.39 -9.70
CA LEU A 22 4.00 1.17 -8.94
C LEU A 22 3.69 1.14 -7.43
N SER A 23 2.42 1.29 -7.06
CA SER A 23 2.00 1.25 -5.66
C SER A 23 2.22 -0.13 -5.04
N TYR A 24 1.91 -1.21 -5.77
CA TYR A 24 2.09 -2.57 -5.28
C TYR A 24 3.57 -2.93 -5.07
N ASN A 25 4.42 -2.59 -6.03
CA ASN A 25 5.85 -2.91 -6.02
C ASN A 25 6.65 -2.12 -4.98
N ASN A 26 6.15 -0.95 -4.57
CA ASN A 26 6.84 -0.05 -3.64
C ASN A 26 6.35 -0.11 -2.20
N ASN A 27 5.21 -0.76 -1.94
CA ASN A 27 4.72 -0.92 -0.57
C ASN A 27 5.43 -2.06 0.15
N TYR A 28 5.53 -1.94 1.47
CA TYR A 28 6.10 -2.95 2.34
C TYR A 28 5.28 -4.24 2.33
N HIS A 29 5.92 -5.38 2.10
CA HIS A 29 5.28 -6.69 2.18
C HIS A 29 5.72 -7.40 3.45
N SER A 30 4.79 -7.63 4.38
CA SER A 30 5.07 -8.22 5.70
C SER A 30 5.72 -9.59 5.65
N ASN A 31 5.41 -10.40 4.63
CA ASN A 31 5.96 -11.75 4.49
C ASN A 31 7.43 -11.76 4.03
N ILE A 32 7.83 -10.76 3.24
CA ILE A 32 9.19 -10.65 2.69
C ILE A 32 10.04 -9.71 3.57
N GLY A 33 9.40 -8.85 4.36
CA GLY A 33 10.08 -7.89 5.23
C GLY A 33 10.63 -6.65 4.51
N VAL A 34 10.39 -6.53 3.21
CA VAL A 34 10.80 -5.41 2.35
C VAL A 34 9.77 -5.20 1.23
N ALA A 35 9.89 -4.09 0.49
CA ALA A 35 9.09 -3.92 -0.73
C ALA A 35 9.61 -4.82 -1.87
N PRO A 36 8.75 -5.34 -2.77
CA PRO A 36 9.19 -6.13 -3.92
C PRO A 36 10.26 -5.44 -4.78
N PHE A 37 10.15 -4.13 -4.98
CA PHE A 37 11.17 -3.34 -5.68
C PHE A 37 12.52 -3.36 -4.95
N GLU A 38 12.51 -3.22 -3.62
CA GLU A 38 13.73 -3.27 -2.81
C GLU A 38 14.38 -4.65 -2.85
N ALA A 39 13.57 -5.71 -2.81
CA ALA A 39 14.05 -7.08 -2.93
C ALA A 39 14.71 -7.34 -4.30
N LEU A 40 14.15 -6.77 -5.37
CA LEU A 40 14.66 -6.99 -6.73
C LEU A 40 15.92 -6.17 -7.03
N TYR A 41 15.95 -4.89 -6.63
CA TYR A 41 17.02 -3.96 -7.02
C TYR A 41 18.00 -3.64 -5.89
N GLY A 42 17.77 -4.11 -4.67
CA GLY A 42 18.61 -3.83 -3.50
C GLY A 42 18.59 -2.37 -3.05
N ARG A 43 17.64 -1.55 -3.54
CA ARG A 43 17.51 -0.13 -3.23
C ARG A 43 16.05 0.28 -3.11
N ARG A 44 15.78 1.30 -2.30
CA ARG A 44 14.45 1.91 -2.20
C ARG A 44 14.04 2.50 -3.55
N CYS A 45 12.78 2.29 -3.93
CA CYS A 45 12.22 2.98 -5.09
C CYS A 45 12.19 4.48 -4.82
N ARG A 46 12.64 5.27 -5.80
CA ARG A 46 12.54 6.72 -5.75
C ARG A 46 11.26 7.10 -6.48
N TYR A 47 10.25 7.57 -5.74
CA TYR A 47 9.00 8.04 -6.32
C TYR A 47 9.25 9.14 -7.36
N PRO A 48 8.48 9.23 -8.46
CA PRO A 48 8.50 10.39 -9.35
C PRO A 48 8.19 11.71 -8.62
N ILE A 49 7.37 11.65 -7.57
CA ILE A 49 7.09 12.79 -6.66
C ILE A 49 8.33 13.21 -5.86
N CYS A 50 9.33 12.33 -5.73
CA CYS A 50 10.60 12.57 -5.03
C CYS A 50 11.78 12.73 -6.01
N TRP A 51 11.49 12.93 -7.30
CA TRP A 51 12.48 13.33 -8.33
C TRP A 51 12.60 14.84 -8.49
N PHE A 52 11.74 15.62 -7.84
CA PHE A 52 11.94 17.05 -7.80
C PHE A 52 13.21 17.34 -7.00
N GLU A 53 14.24 17.85 -7.69
CA GLU A 53 15.32 18.58 -7.01
C GLU A 53 14.66 19.62 -6.09
N VAL A 54 15.31 19.98 -4.99
CA VAL A 54 14.75 20.87 -3.94
C VAL A 54 14.24 22.24 -4.47
N GLY A 55 14.38 22.55 -5.76
CA GLY A 55 13.76 23.68 -6.45
C GLY A 55 12.57 23.39 -7.39
N GLU A 56 12.32 22.15 -7.83
CA GLU A 56 11.20 21.84 -8.74
C GLU A 56 9.84 21.68 -8.01
N PHE A 57 9.87 21.46 -6.69
CA PHE A 57 8.69 21.59 -5.82
C PHE A 57 8.08 23.00 -5.84
N ALA A 58 8.84 24.01 -6.27
CA ALA A 58 8.33 25.37 -6.44
C ALA A 58 7.57 25.56 -7.77
N LEU A 59 7.74 24.67 -8.75
CA LEU A 59 7.07 24.76 -10.06
C LEU A 59 5.64 24.21 -10.03
N ILE A 60 5.41 23.19 -9.21
CA ILE A 60 4.09 22.63 -8.95
C ILE A 60 3.59 23.29 -7.67
N GLY A 61 2.67 24.24 -7.82
CA GLY A 61 2.19 25.06 -6.71
C GLY A 61 1.84 24.23 -5.46
N PRO A 62 2.03 24.80 -4.24
CA PRO A 62 1.88 24.09 -2.96
C PRO A 62 0.50 23.47 -2.78
N GLU A 63 -0.50 23.98 -3.49
CA GLU A 63 -1.89 23.51 -3.49
C GLU A 63 -2.03 22.10 -4.06
N LEU A 64 -1.37 21.81 -5.19
CA LEU A 64 -1.43 20.48 -5.83
C LEU A 64 -0.68 19.43 -5.00
N VAL A 65 0.41 19.85 -4.36
CA VAL A 65 1.18 19.03 -3.42
C VAL A 65 0.34 18.66 -2.21
N ASN A 66 -0.33 19.65 -1.61
CA ASN A 66 -1.22 19.41 -0.47
C ASN A 66 -2.37 18.48 -0.84
N GLU A 67 -3.01 18.68 -2.00
CA GLU A 67 -4.08 17.80 -2.47
C GLU A 67 -3.58 16.35 -2.68
N ALA A 68 -2.40 16.16 -3.25
CA ALA A 68 -1.79 14.85 -3.39
C ALA A 68 -1.48 14.20 -2.03
N MET A 69 -0.98 15.00 -1.07
CA MET A 69 -0.67 14.54 0.28
C MET A 69 -1.92 14.10 1.05
N GLU A 70 -3.02 14.86 0.94
CA GLU A 70 -4.31 14.51 1.52
C GLU A 70 -4.88 13.22 0.92
N LYS A 71 -4.80 13.05 -0.40
CA LYS A 71 -5.23 11.81 -1.07
C LYS A 71 -4.41 10.60 -0.60
N VAL A 72 -3.09 10.75 -0.44
CA VAL A 72 -2.22 9.69 0.09
C VAL A 72 -2.60 9.35 1.54
N HIS A 73 -2.90 10.35 2.36
CA HIS A 73 -3.33 10.13 3.75
C HIS A 73 -4.64 9.35 3.81
N LEU A 74 -5.64 9.76 3.01
CA LEU A 74 -6.93 9.08 2.91
C LEU A 74 -6.78 7.61 2.47
N ILE A 75 -5.93 7.34 1.48
CA ILE A 75 -5.66 5.98 0.99
C ILE A 75 -5.06 5.11 2.11
N ARG A 76 -4.13 5.64 2.90
CA ARG A 76 -3.51 4.92 4.02
C ARG A 76 -4.52 4.55 5.11
N GLU A 77 -5.39 5.48 5.49
CA GLU A 77 -6.42 5.22 6.50
C GLU A 77 -7.46 4.20 6.04
N ARG A 78 -7.84 4.25 4.76
CA ARG A 78 -8.72 3.23 4.15
C ARG A 78 -8.06 1.85 4.10
N LEU A 79 -6.77 1.78 3.77
CA LEU A 79 -5.99 0.54 3.77
C LEU A 79 -5.95 -0.09 5.16
N LYS A 80 -5.66 0.70 6.20
CA LYS A 80 -5.68 0.21 7.59
C LYS A 80 -7.06 -0.31 7.99
N THR A 81 -8.11 0.44 7.67
CA THR A 81 -9.49 0.03 7.99
C THR A 81 -9.85 -1.29 7.32
N ALA A 82 -9.55 -1.45 6.03
CA ALA A 82 -9.79 -2.69 5.30
C ALA A 82 -8.97 -3.86 5.87
N GLN A 83 -7.71 -3.62 6.25
CA GLN A 83 -6.87 -4.64 6.87
C GLN A 83 -7.42 -5.07 8.24
N SER A 84 -7.88 -4.13 9.06
CA SER A 84 -8.51 -4.41 10.35
C SER A 84 -9.81 -5.20 10.19
N GLN A 85 -10.65 -4.87 9.21
CA GLN A 85 -11.87 -5.65 8.90
C GLN A 85 -11.54 -7.07 8.42
N GLN A 86 -10.53 -7.22 7.55
CA GLN A 86 -10.10 -8.53 7.10
C GLN A 86 -9.59 -9.38 8.27
N LYS A 87 -8.84 -8.76 9.18
CA LYS A 87 -8.34 -9.40 10.40
C LYS A 87 -9.50 -9.82 11.32
N SER A 88 -10.47 -8.94 11.59
CA SER A 88 -11.60 -9.29 12.45
C SER A 88 -12.43 -10.45 11.89
N TYR A 89 -12.67 -10.50 10.58
CA TYR A 89 -13.36 -11.64 9.97
C TYR A 89 -12.56 -12.94 10.02
N ALA A 90 -11.24 -12.88 9.86
CA ALA A 90 -10.37 -14.05 9.96
C ALA A 90 -10.31 -14.57 11.41
N ASP A 91 -10.18 -13.67 12.38
CA ASP A 91 -10.04 -13.99 13.80
C ASP A 91 -11.35 -14.55 14.39
N VAL A 92 -12.53 -14.04 13.98
CA VAL A 92 -13.85 -14.59 14.40
C VAL A 92 -14.02 -16.08 14.03
N ARG A 93 -13.31 -16.56 12.99
CA ARG A 93 -13.37 -17.97 12.55
C ARG A 93 -12.19 -18.81 13.04
N ARG A 94 -11.23 -18.23 13.75
CA ARG A 94 -10.14 -18.96 14.41
C ARG A 94 -10.57 -19.28 15.83
N ARG A 95 -10.47 -20.55 16.21
CA ARG A 95 -10.47 -20.95 17.62
C ARG A 95 -9.02 -21.08 18.04
N ASP A 96 -8.71 -20.66 19.26
CA ASP A 96 -7.43 -20.98 19.86
C ASP A 96 -7.33 -22.50 19.99
N LEU A 97 -6.26 -23.06 19.44
CA LEU A 97 -6.00 -24.49 19.47
C LEU A 97 -5.01 -24.73 20.60
N GLU A 98 -5.54 -25.17 21.74
CA GLU A 98 -4.73 -25.66 22.85
C GLU A 98 -4.48 -27.15 22.64
N PHE A 99 -3.23 -27.57 22.80
CA PHE A 99 -2.81 -28.97 22.68
C PHE A 99 -2.33 -29.46 24.05
N ASP A 100 -2.72 -30.68 24.40
CA ASP A 100 -2.20 -31.35 25.58
C ASP A 100 -0.98 -32.22 25.26
N VAL A 101 -0.18 -32.48 26.28
CA VAL A 101 0.97 -33.39 26.17
C VAL A 101 0.44 -34.78 25.79
N HIS A 102 0.76 -35.24 24.57
CA HIS A 102 0.35 -36.49 23.88
C HIS A 102 -0.71 -36.34 22.78
N ASP A 103 -1.15 -35.13 22.44
CA ASP A 103 -1.90 -34.93 21.20
C ASP A 103 -1.02 -35.21 19.96
N TRP A 104 -1.58 -35.94 18.99
CA TRP A 104 -0.94 -36.15 17.69
C TRP A 104 -1.27 -35.01 16.74
N VAL A 105 -0.23 -34.39 16.18
CA VAL A 105 -0.30 -33.32 15.18
C VAL A 105 -0.12 -33.87 13.77
#